data_AF-A0A6M0CLK0-F1
#
_entry.id   AF-A0A6M0CLK0-F1
#
_cell.length_a   1.000
_cell.length_b   1.000
_cell.length_c   1.000
_cell.angle_alpha   90.00
_cell.angle_beta   90.00
_cell.angle_gamma   90.00
#
_symmetry.space_group_name_H-M   'P 1'
#
loop_
_entity.id
_entity.type
_entity.pdbx_description
1 polymer ?
#
loop_
_entity_poly.entity_id
_entity_poly.type
_entity_poly.pdbx_seq_one_letter_code
_entity_poly.pdbx_strand_id
1 'polypeptide(L)'
;MTELNDISPDLKEQRIENWFTELVGALRTDQIKINNGIIEPEKEDFYDKMIFGGFEEMVLKQQEVSSKFYIAKMLNDYFTEFTKRKAKPLRLGLDLSNSKILVWAEIKMDDEDTEDALILTEAAVNSTYSQHGFLISSTIVEDCDALLLPRHYKEVDLSATESL
;
A
#
# COMPACT_ATOMS: atom_id res chain seq x y z
N MET A 1 -22.48 -4.01 7.10
CA MET A 1 -22.20 -3.62 5.70
C MET A 1 -23.22 -4.33 4.81
N THR A 2 -24.43 -3.78 4.66
CA THR A 2 -25.50 -4.45 3.91
C THR A 2 -26.50 -3.43 3.35
N GLU A 3 -26.07 -2.55 2.44
CA GLU A 3 -27.00 -1.67 1.69
C GLU A 3 -26.51 -1.41 0.26
N LEU A 4 -26.36 -2.46 -0.55
CA LEU A 4 -26.12 -2.32 -2.00
C LEU A 4 -27.01 -3.23 -2.86
N ASN A 5 -28.04 -3.85 -2.28
CA ASN A 5 -28.85 -4.87 -2.98
C ASN A 5 -30.24 -4.41 -3.46
N ASP A 6 -30.60 -3.13 -3.41
CA ASP A 6 -31.94 -2.64 -3.80
C ASP A 6 -31.90 -1.52 -4.88
N ILE A 7 -31.04 -1.69 -5.89
CA ILE A 7 -31.10 -0.84 -7.10
C ILE A 7 -32.02 -1.53 -8.10
N SER A 8 -33.08 -0.85 -8.57
CA SER A 8 -33.98 -1.41 -9.58
C SER A 8 -33.20 -1.76 -10.86
N PRO A 9 -33.61 -2.81 -11.60
CA PRO A 9 -32.92 -3.23 -12.83
C PRO A 9 -32.70 -2.09 -13.83
N ASP A 10 -33.71 -1.23 -14.00
CA ASP A 10 -33.67 -0.08 -14.91
C ASP A 10 -32.63 0.97 -14.49
N LEU A 11 -32.52 1.26 -13.18
CA LEU A 11 -31.49 2.15 -12.65
C LEU A 11 -30.09 1.57 -12.82
N LYS A 12 -29.94 0.25 -12.71
CA LYS A 12 -28.66 -0.43 -12.93
C LYS A 12 -28.23 -0.32 -14.40
N GLU A 13 -29.15 -0.56 -15.33
CA GLU A 13 -28.89 -0.45 -16.77
C GLU A 13 -28.50 0.98 -17.15
N GLN A 14 -29.25 1.97 -16.68
CA GLN A 14 -28.94 3.38 -16.93
C GLN A 14 -27.56 3.79 -16.37
N ARG A 15 -27.18 3.30 -15.18
CA ARG A 15 -25.85 3.56 -14.61
C ARG A 15 -24.74 2.93 -15.43
N ILE A 16 -24.95 1.72 -15.95
CA ILE A 16 -23.97 1.05 -16.83
C ILE A 16 -23.80 1.83 -18.13
N GLU A 17 -24.89 2.25 -18.76
CA GLU A 17 -24.86 3.02 -20.02
C GLU A 17 -24.16 4.37 -19.85
N ASN A 18 -24.47 5.10 -18.77
CA ASN A 18 -23.82 6.37 -18.45
C ASN A 18 -22.31 6.16 -18.22
N TRP A 19 -21.93 5.16 -17.43
CA TRP A 19 -20.53 4.86 -17.17
C TRP A 19 -19.75 4.51 -18.45
N PHE A 20 -20.33 3.69 -19.34
CA PHE A 20 -19.71 3.36 -20.62
C PHE A 20 -19.58 4.58 -21.54
N THR A 21 -20.62 5.43 -21.57
CA THR A 21 -20.62 6.66 -22.37
C THR A 21 -19.53 7.62 -21.91
N GLU A 22 -19.40 7.81 -20.60
CA GLU A 22 -18.34 8.63 -19.99
C GLU A 22 -16.95 8.06 -20.30
N LEU A 23 -16.76 6.75 -20.16
CA LEU A 23 -15.50 6.09 -20.46
C LEU A 23 -15.09 6.29 -21.92
N VAL A 24 -16.00 6.02 -22.86
CA VAL A 24 -15.73 6.21 -24.30
C VAL A 24 -15.45 7.68 -24.62
N GLY A 25 -16.18 8.61 -23.98
CA GLY A 25 -15.94 10.05 -24.11
C GLY A 25 -14.54 10.47 -23.65
N ALA A 26 -14.10 9.97 -22.49
CA ALA A 26 -12.75 10.20 -21.97
C ALA A 26 -11.67 9.64 -22.91
N LEU A 27 -11.83 8.39 -23.37
CA LEU A 27 -10.89 7.75 -24.30
C LEU A 27 -10.75 8.51 -25.62
N ARG A 28 -11.86 9.00 -26.20
CA ARG A 28 -11.82 9.84 -27.41
C ARG A 28 -11.12 11.17 -27.17
N THR A 29 -11.34 11.77 -26.01
CA THR A 29 -10.67 13.02 -25.62
C THR A 29 -9.16 12.81 -25.52
N ASP A 30 -8.74 11.73 -24.88
CA ASP A 30 -7.32 11.40 -24.73
C ASP A 30 -6.68 11.03 -26.07
N GLN A 31 -7.39 10.32 -26.96
CA GLN A 31 -6.94 10.06 -28.34
C GLN A 31 -6.65 11.37 -29.10
N ILE A 32 -7.52 12.38 -28.99
CA ILE A 32 -7.29 13.69 -29.60
C ILE A 32 -6.04 14.36 -29.00
N LYS A 33 -5.83 14.24 -27.69
CA LYS A 33 -4.64 14.80 -27.02
C LYS A 33 -3.35 14.13 -27.47
N ILE A 34 -3.35 12.80 -27.61
CA ILE A 34 -2.21 12.02 -28.13
C ILE A 34 -1.88 12.46 -29.56
N ASN A 35 -2.88 12.49 -30.44
CA ASN A 35 -2.70 12.87 -31.85
C ASN A 35 -2.14 14.30 -32.01
N ASN A 36 -2.41 15.17 -31.05
CA ASN A 36 -1.94 16.56 -31.04
C ASN A 36 -0.66 16.78 -30.20
N GLY A 37 -0.12 15.74 -29.55
CA GLY A 37 1.09 15.84 -28.71
C GLY A 37 0.93 16.73 -27.47
N ILE A 38 -0.27 16.79 -26.89
CA ILE A 38 -0.61 17.63 -25.71
C ILE A 38 -1.01 16.83 -24.47
N ILE A 39 -0.76 15.51 -24.48
CA ILE A 39 -1.05 14.63 -23.36
C ILE A 39 0.10 14.67 -22.33
N GLU A 40 -0.21 14.38 -21.07
CA GLU A 40 0.80 14.28 -20.01
C GLU A 40 1.70 13.05 -20.23
N PRO A 41 3.03 13.15 -19.99
CA PRO A 41 3.97 12.05 -20.27
C PRO A 41 3.63 10.72 -19.57
N GLU A 42 3.16 10.77 -18.32
CA GLU A 42 2.75 9.56 -17.59
C GLU A 42 1.55 8.86 -18.23
N LYS A 43 0.64 9.65 -18.79
CA LYS A 43 -0.59 9.15 -19.43
C LYS A 43 -0.30 8.64 -20.84
N GLU A 44 0.63 9.25 -21.54
CA GLU A 44 1.18 8.76 -22.82
C GLU A 44 1.84 7.39 -22.65
N ASP A 45 2.76 7.24 -21.68
CA ASP A 45 3.42 5.96 -21.34
C ASP A 45 2.41 4.86 -21.00
N PHE A 46 1.32 5.21 -20.29
CA PHE A 46 0.24 4.28 -20.00
C PHE A 46 -0.48 3.79 -21.27
N TYR A 47 -0.85 4.70 -22.18
CA TYR A 47 -1.51 4.32 -23.43
C TYR A 47 -0.59 3.54 -24.35
N ASP A 48 0.69 3.92 -24.45
CA ASP A 48 1.66 3.19 -25.26
C ASP A 48 1.81 1.75 -24.77
N LYS A 49 1.88 1.53 -23.45
CA LYS A 49 1.90 0.18 -22.86
C LYS A 49 0.61 -0.59 -23.10
N MET A 50 -0.55 0.06 -23.03
CA MET A 50 -1.84 -0.58 -23.32
C MET A 50 -2.01 -0.96 -24.79
N ILE A 51 -1.56 -0.10 -25.70
CA ILE A 51 -1.76 -0.26 -27.15
C ILE A 51 -0.69 -1.18 -27.74
N PHE A 52 0.57 -1.07 -27.28
CA PHE A 52 1.73 -1.73 -27.87
C PHE A 52 2.43 -2.72 -26.93
N GLY A 53 2.35 -2.54 -25.61
CA GLY A 53 3.07 -3.33 -24.59
C GLY A 53 2.54 -4.75 -24.34
N GLY A 54 1.43 -5.12 -24.98
CA GLY A 54 0.81 -6.43 -24.78
C GLY A 54 0.24 -6.62 -23.37
N PHE A 55 -0.44 -7.75 -23.15
CA PHE A 55 -1.14 -8.03 -21.89
C PHE A 55 -0.19 -8.16 -20.69
N GLU A 56 1.04 -8.65 -20.90
CA GLU A 56 2.01 -8.88 -19.84
C GLU A 56 2.51 -7.57 -19.19
N GLU A 57 2.88 -6.57 -20.00
CA GLU A 57 3.31 -5.27 -19.45
C GLU A 57 2.18 -4.56 -18.70
N MET A 58 0.94 -4.70 -19.18
CA MET A 58 -0.24 -4.18 -18.49
C MET A 58 -0.42 -4.84 -17.11
N VAL A 59 -0.28 -6.16 -17.03
CA VAL A 59 -0.37 -6.90 -15.76
C VAL A 59 0.73 -6.46 -14.79
N LEU A 60 1.98 -6.34 -15.27
CA LEU A 60 3.10 -5.86 -14.45
C LEU A 60 2.87 -4.44 -13.94
N LYS A 61 2.34 -3.55 -14.80
CA LYS A 61 2.02 -2.17 -14.40
C LYS A 61 0.91 -2.12 -13.36
N GLN A 62 -0.13 -2.94 -13.55
CA GLN A 62 -1.21 -3.07 -12.57
C GLN A 62 -0.72 -3.61 -11.23
N GLN A 63 0.20 -4.58 -11.25
CA GLN A 63 0.85 -5.08 -10.06
C GLN A 63 1.65 -3.97 -9.36
N GLU A 64 2.45 -3.19 -10.08
CA GLU A 64 3.20 -2.07 -9.52
C GLU A 64 2.28 -1.04 -8.84
N VAL A 65 1.21 -0.64 -9.51
CA VAL A 65 0.24 0.35 -9.01
C VAL A 65 -0.48 -0.17 -7.77
N SER A 66 -0.98 -1.40 -7.82
CA SER A 66 -1.66 -2.03 -6.67
C SER A 66 -0.72 -2.20 -5.49
N SER A 67 0.52 -2.64 -5.72
CA SER A 67 1.55 -2.74 -4.68
C SER A 67 1.80 -1.41 -3.99
N LYS A 68 2.01 -0.32 -4.74
CA LYS A 68 2.21 1.02 -4.15
C LYS A 68 1.02 1.44 -3.29
N PHE A 69 -0.20 1.24 -3.78
CA PHE A 69 -1.42 1.59 -3.06
C PHE A 69 -1.52 0.82 -1.73
N TYR A 70 -1.39 -0.51 -1.76
CA TYR A 70 -1.53 -1.33 -0.56
C TYR A 70 -0.38 -1.12 0.43
N ILE A 71 0.87 -1.00 -0.03
CA ILE A 71 2.02 -0.74 0.84
C ILE A 71 1.87 0.61 1.57
N ALA A 72 1.48 1.67 0.87
CA ALA A 72 1.29 2.98 1.49
C ALA A 72 0.18 2.96 2.55
N LYS A 73 -0.95 2.31 2.24
CA LYS A 73 -2.06 2.18 3.19
C LYS A 73 -1.69 1.31 4.39
N MET A 74 -1.00 0.19 4.14
CA MET A 74 -0.54 -0.74 5.17
C MET A 74 0.47 -0.09 6.13
N LEU A 75 1.39 0.76 5.62
CA LEU A 75 2.29 1.56 6.46
C LEU A 75 1.52 2.53 7.36
N ASN A 76 0.56 3.26 6.80
CA ASN A 76 -0.24 4.20 7.57
C ASN A 76 -1.02 3.47 8.69
N ASP A 77 -1.64 2.34 8.38
CA ASP A 77 -2.38 1.55 9.36
C ASP A 77 -1.44 0.93 10.41
N TYR A 78 -0.23 0.51 10.01
CA TYR A 78 0.79 0.02 10.93
C TYR A 78 1.20 1.10 11.93
N PHE A 79 1.57 2.29 11.48
CA PHE A 79 1.94 3.38 12.38
C PHE A 79 0.76 3.84 13.26
N THR A 80 -0.46 3.78 12.74
CA THR A 80 -1.66 4.08 13.53
C THR A 80 -1.86 3.08 14.67
N GLU A 81 -1.77 1.77 14.39
CA GLU A 81 -1.89 0.73 15.42
C GLU A 81 -0.69 0.73 16.38
N PHE A 82 0.51 0.98 15.86
CA PHE A 82 1.75 1.14 16.62
C PHE A 82 1.65 2.26 17.67
N THR A 83 1.20 3.45 17.26
CA THR A 83 1.00 4.60 18.17
C THR A 83 -0.10 4.34 19.18
N LYS A 84 -1.22 3.74 18.75
CA LYS A 84 -2.34 3.36 19.63
C LYS A 84 -1.92 2.40 20.74
N ARG A 85 -1.01 1.47 20.44
CA ARG A 85 -0.49 0.48 21.39
C ARG A 85 0.67 0.99 22.23
N LYS A 86 1.16 2.21 21.94
CA LYS A 86 2.26 2.87 22.65
C LYS A 86 3.56 2.07 22.63
N ALA A 87 3.82 1.34 21.54
CA ALA A 87 5.10 0.69 21.33
C ALA A 87 6.23 1.74 21.28
N LYS A 88 7.34 1.48 21.96
CA LYS A 88 8.48 2.41 22.03
C LYS A 88 9.80 1.70 21.72
N PRO A 89 9.97 1.14 20.51
CA PRO A 89 11.26 0.63 20.09
C PRO A 89 12.30 1.74 20.16
N LEU A 90 13.54 1.37 20.49
CA LEU A 90 14.69 2.24 20.43
C LEU A 90 14.99 2.65 18.99
N ARG A 91 14.87 1.70 18.06
CA ARG A 91 15.13 1.90 16.64
C ARG A 91 14.15 1.09 15.80
N LEU A 92 13.73 1.69 14.68
CA LEU A 92 12.83 1.05 13.73
C LEU A 92 13.42 1.16 12.33
N GLY A 93 13.44 0.04 11.61
CA GLY A 93 13.82 -0.02 10.21
C GLY A 93 12.74 -0.68 9.38
N LEU A 94 12.56 -0.22 8.15
CA LEU A 94 11.63 -0.79 7.19
C LEU A 94 12.33 -1.22 5.91
N ASP A 95 12.00 -2.41 5.41
CA ASP A 95 12.28 -2.81 4.03
C ASP A 95 10.96 -3.07 3.30
N LEU A 96 10.80 -2.38 2.17
CA LEU A 96 9.56 -2.37 1.38
C LEU A 96 9.75 -3.22 0.14
N SER A 97 9.02 -4.32 0.05
CA SER A 97 8.92 -5.15 -1.15
C SER A 97 7.54 -5.04 -1.79
N ASN A 98 7.35 -5.66 -2.97
CA ASN A 98 6.10 -5.56 -3.72
C ASN A 98 4.86 -6.05 -2.96
N SER A 99 5.01 -7.00 -2.03
CA SER A 99 3.87 -7.56 -1.29
C SER A 99 4.16 -7.75 0.21
N LYS A 100 5.34 -7.34 0.67
CA LYS A 100 5.72 -7.49 2.08
C LYS A 100 6.41 -6.24 2.58
N ILE A 101 6.14 -5.91 3.83
CA ILE A 101 6.92 -4.93 4.60
C ILE A 101 7.67 -5.72 5.67
N LEU A 102 8.99 -5.63 5.68
CA LEU A 102 9.79 -6.15 6.76
C LEU A 102 10.02 -5.03 7.76
N VAL A 103 9.75 -5.31 9.03
CA VAL A 103 10.01 -4.39 10.13
C VAL A 103 11.18 -4.94 10.93
N TRP A 104 12.16 -4.09 11.20
CA TRP A 104 13.20 -4.33 12.18
C TRP A 104 12.93 -3.43 13.38
N ALA A 105 12.73 -3.99 14.56
CA ALA A 105 12.50 -3.23 15.77
C ALA A 105 13.55 -3.62 16.81
N GLU A 106 14.37 -2.65 17.23
CA GLU A 106 15.27 -2.79 18.37
C GLU A 106 14.55 -2.28 19.61
N ILE A 107 14.45 -3.12 20.64
CA ILE A 107 13.78 -2.81 21.91
C ILE A 107 14.79 -2.89 23.06
N LYS A 108 14.41 -2.38 24.25
CA LYS A 108 15.24 -2.57 25.44
C LYS A 108 15.14 -4.02 25.92
N MET A 109 16.21 -4.52 26.51
CA MET A 109 16.18 -5.80 27.24
C MET A 109 15.02 -5.86 28.24
N ASP A 110 14.29 -6.98 28.24
CA ASP A 110 13.14 -7.26 29.10
C ASP A 110 11.93 -6.28 28.90
N ASP A 111 11.83 -5.60 27.75
CA ASP A 111 10.69 -4.74 27.40
C ASP A 111 9.55 -5.54 26.74
N GLU A 112 8.97 -6.48 27.50
CA GLU A 112 7.88 -7.37 27.06
C GLU A 112 6.66 -6.57 26.56
N ASP A 113 6.36 -5.43 27.18
CA ASP A 113 5.24 -4.57 26.79
C ASP A 113 5.40 -4.05 25.34
N THR A 114 6.62 -3.64 24.96
CA THR A 114 6.90 -3.17 23.59
C THR A 114 6.92 -4.33 22.60
N GLU A 115 7.46 -5.48 22.98
CA GLU A 115 7.45 -6.70 22.15
C GLU A 115 6.00 -7.12 21.84
N ASP A 116 5.15 -7.27 22.86
CA ASP A 116 3.74 -7.61 22.72
C ASP A 116 3.00 -6.58 21.87
N ALA A 117 3.27 -5.29 22.08
CA ALA A 117 2.68 -4.23 21.28
C ALA A 117 3.05 -4.37 19.79
N LEU A 118 4.31 -4.67 19.47
CA LEU A 118 4.78 -4.88 18.09
C LEU A 118 4.13 -6.11 17.46
N ILE A 119 4.10 -7.24 18.17
CA ILE A 119 3.48 -8.50 17.71
C ILE A 119 1.99 -8.29 17.42
N LEU A 120 1.27 -7.63 18.33
CA LEU A 120 -0.15 -7.37 18.15
C LEU A 120 -0.43 -6.33 17.06
N THR A 121 0.48 -5.35 16.86
CA THR A 121 0.41 -4.41 15.73
C THR A 121 0.50 -5.18 14.41
N GLU A 122 1.50 -6.05 14.27
CA GLU A 122 1.67 -6.90 13.10
C GLU A 122 0.41 -7.75 12.84
N ALA A 123 -0.09 -8.44 13.87
CA ALA A 123 -1.28 -9.28 13.76
C ALA A 123 -2.52 -8.49 13.32
N ALA A 124 -2.73 -7.30 13.89
CA ALA A 124 -3.86 -6.44 13.56
C ALA A 124 -3.83 -6.01 12.09
N VAL A 125 -2.67 -5.55 11.61
CA VAL A 125 -2.51 -5.12 10.21
C VAL A 125 -2.65 -6.33 9.27
N ASN A 126 -1.98 -7.44 9.58
CA ASN A 126 -2.03 -8.65 8.76
C ASN A 126 -3.45 -9.23 8.63
N SER A 127 -4.29 -9.10 9.67
CA SER A 127 -5.70 -9.52 9.60
C SER A 127 -6.49 -8.80 8.49
N THR A 128 -6.07 -7.58 8.12
CA THR A 128 -6.73 -6.76 7.09
C THR A 128 -6.17 -7.03 5.70
N TYR A 129 -4.84 -7.20 5.59
CA TYR A 129 -4.13 -7.18 4.31
C TYR A 129 -3.73 -8.56 3.77
N SER A 130 -3.68 -9.59 4.62
CA SER A 130 -3.25 -10.94 4.21
C SER A 130 -4.15 -11.55 3.13
N GLN A 131 -5.46 -11.29 3.17
CA GLN A 131 -6.42 -11.70 2.14
C GLN A 131 -6.12 -11.12 0.74
N HIS A 132 -5.38 -10.02 0.68
CA HIS A 132 -4.94 -9.36 -0.55
C HIS A 132 -3.52 -9.78 -0.96
N GLY A 133 -2.90 -10.71 -0.25
CA GLY A 133 -1.53 -11.16 -0.49
C GLY A 133 -0.45 -10.22 0.05
N PHE A 134 -0.82 -9.24 0.88
CA PHE A 134 0.09 -8.28 1.51
C PHE A 134 0.30 -8.61 2.99
N LEU A 135 1.53 -8.51 3.48
CA LEU A 135 1.83 -8.79 4.89
C LEU A 135 2.97 -7.94 5.43
N ILE A 136 2.95 -7.77 6.75
CA ILE A 136 4.03 -7.26 7.57
C ILE A 136 4.70 -8.44 8.28
N SER A 137 6.02 -8.40 8.41
CA SER A 137 6.76 -9.35 9.23
C SER A 137 7.82 -8.61 10.03
N SER A 138 7.76 -8.76 11.35
CA SER A 138 8.65 -8.07 12.28
C SER A 138 9.79 -9.00 12.71
N THR A 139 10.99 -8.44 12.71
CA THR A 139 12.16 -8.97 13.42
C THR A 139 12.38 -8.06 14.62
N ILE A 140 12.15 -8.60 15.81
CA ILE A 140 12.31 -7.89 17.07
C ILE A 140 13.62 -8.37 17.68
N VAL A 141 14.48 -7.43 18.06
CA VAL A 141 15.78 -7.69 18.67
C VAL A 141 15.95 -6.84 19.91
N GLU A 142 16.71 -7.31 20.88
CA GLU A 142 17.02 -6.54 22.08
C GLU A 142 18.31 -5.75 21.90
N ASP A 143 18.44 -4.63 22.61
CA ASP A 143 19.66 -3.82 22.64
C ASP A 143 20.89 -4.62 23.10
N CYS A 144 20.68 -5.64 23.93
CA CYS A 144 21.73 -6.54 24.41
C CYS A 144 22.27 -7.50 23.33
N ASP A 145 21.51 -7.76 22.26
CA ASP A 145 21.94 -8.62 21.14
C ASP A 145 23.08 -7.98 20.33
N ALA A 146 23.27 -6.66 20.46
CA ALA A 146 24.27 -5.87 19.75
C ALA A 146 24.23 -6.08 18.21
N LEU A 147 23.04 -6.33 17.67
CA LEU A 147 22.82 -6.52 16.23
C LEU A 147 22.69 -5.17 15.53
N LEU A 148 23.36 -5.06 14.39
CA LEU A 148 23.25 -3.88 13.53
C LEU A 148 22.03 -4.00 12.63
N LEU A 149 21.34 -2.87 12.43
CA LEU A 149 20.29 -2.75 11.43
C LEU A 149 20.82 -3.19 10.05
N PRO A 150 20.23 -4.20 9.39
CA PRO A 150 20.73 -4.67 8.11
C PRO A 150 20.62 -3.58 7.03
N ARG A 151 21.59 -3.52 6.12
CA ARG A 151 21.78 -2.40 5.16
C ARG A 151 20.59 -2.12 4.22
N HIS A 152 19.73 -3.11 3.98
CA HIS A 152 18.59 -2.97 3.10
C HIS A 152 17.40 -2.29 3.78
N TYR A 153 17.36 -2.27 5.11
CA TYR A 153 16.35 -1.52 5.85
C TYR A 153 16.64 -0.02 5.80
N LYS A 154 15.57 0.77 5.74
CA LYS A 154 15.58 2.22 5.90
C LYS A 154 15.13 2.54 7.31
N GLU A 155 16.01 3.19 8.06
CA GLU A 155 15.71 3.65 9.42
C GLU A 155 14.61 4.72 9.38
N VAL A 156 13.67 4.59 10.30
CA VAL A 156 12.53 5.50 10.46
C VAL A 156 12.82 6.43 11.62
N ASP A 157 12.62 7.72 11.40
CA ASP A 157 12.74 8.72 12.45
C ASP A 157 11.51 8.66 13.38
N LEU A 158 11.69 8.08 14.57
CA LEU A 158 10.65 7.91 15.58
C LEU A 158 10.26 9.23 16.27
N SER A 159 11.04 10.31 16.13
CA SER A 159 10.67 11.62 16.66
C SER A 159 9.47 12.24 15.92
N ALA A 160 9.23 11.82 14.67
CA ALA A 160 8.12 12.30 13.86
C ALA A 160 6.76 11.68 14.26
N THR A 161 6.77 10.50 14.89
CA THR A 161 5.55 9.75 15.26
C THR A 161 4.85 10.23 16.52
N GLU A 162 5.48 11.09 17.34
CA GLU A 162 4.82 11.70 18.52
C GLU A 162 3.87 12.87 18.16
N SER A 163 3.79 13.25 16.88
CA SER A 163 3.02 14.39 16.38
C SER A 163 1.72 14.01 15.64
N LEU A 164 1.35 12.72 15.60
CA LEU A 164 0.15 12.17 14.96
C LEU A 164 -0.80 11.56 16.00
#